data_AF-A0AAP6SI72-F1
#
_entry.id   AF-A0AAP6SI72-F1
#
_cell.length_a   1.000
_cell.length_b   1.000
_cell.length_c   1.000
_cell.angle_alpha   90.00
_cell.angle_beta   90.00
_cell.angle_gamma   90.00
#
_symmetry.space_group_name_H-M   'P 1'
#
loop_
_entity.id
_entity.type
_entity.pdbx_description
1 polymer ?
#
loop_
_entity_poly.entity_id
_entity_poly.type
_entity_poly.pdbx_seq_one_letter_code
_entity_poly.pdbx_strand_id
1 'polypeptide(L)'
;MKLYVHIPFCHAKCAYCDFYSTPRREWMEAFVDAAIGEWGERSAGLSEPVDTLYFGGGTPSSLPAELLRRLLEALPTENLREATIEANPEDVTDDWVRFISGETPFRRVSMGVQSFCDDELVTVGRRHSAARAAEAIDCLRRGGIDNLSCDLIYGLPGQTAGSWRRSLERLISFRPEHISAYLLSYEAGTRLDAMRRKGTVTEADDDMAEAMYEALCDMTRMAGYVHYEISNFALPGCEAVHNSAYWDNSPYIGLGPGAHSFDGFRRSFNPSSLKDYIAAGGRGFGITEEESADSRFNDLLITRLRTRHGLHPDEVERLFGRSVRDFFTATAIPLISAGDLEISPSGAYVIPESCWLTSNSILLPFIRV
;
A
#
# COMPACT_ATOMS: atom_id res chain seq x y z
N MET A 1 5.47 -2.46 17.24
CA MET A 1 5.35 -1.16 16.55
C MET A 1 5.76 -1.29 15.09
N LYS A 2 5.04 -0.64 14.17
CA LYS A 2 5.25 -0.77 12.72
C LYS A 2 6.02 0.46 12.25
N LEU A 3 7.15 0.27 11.59
CA LEU A 3 8.01 1.38 11.15
C LEU A 3 8.00 1.49 9.62
N TYR A 4 7.44 2.59 9.12
CA TYR A 4 7.44 2.97 7.71
C TYR A 4 8.47 4.06 7.46
N VAL A 5 9.26 3.92 6.40
CA VAL A 5 10.20 4.95 5.96
C VAL A 5 9.85 5.35 4.53
N HIS A 6 9.44 6.61 4.37
CA HIS A 6 9.12 7.20 3.09
C HIS A 6 10.39 7.71 2.41
N ILE A 7 10.85 7.01 1.37
CA ILE A 7 11.99 7.40 0.54
C ILE A 7 11.46 8.17 -0.67
N PRO A 8 11.59 9.52 -0.71
CA PRO A 8 10.86 10.35 -1.67
C PRO A 8 11.55 10.43 -3.04
N PHE A 9 12.40 9.47 -3.42
CA PHE A 9 13.19 9.56 -4.65
C PHE A 9 12.67 8.60 -5.72
N CYS A 10 12.48 9.12 -6.93
CA CYS A 10 12.18 8.32 -8.12
C CYS A 10 13.09 8.75 -9.27
N HIS A 11 13.41 7.85 -10.20
CA HIS A 11 14.09 8.25 -11.45
C HIS A 11 13.24 9.22 -12.28
N ALA A 12 11.92 9.00 -12.31
CA ALA A 12 10.93 9.87 -12.91
C ALA A 12 9.57 9.64 -12.26
N LYS A 13 8.69 10.65 -12.29
CA LYS A 13 7.32 10.53 -11.78
C LYS A 13 6.41 9.89 -12.85
N CYS A 14 5.73 8.80 -12.48
CA CYS A 14 4.73 8.15 -13.35
C CYS A 14 3.52 9.07 -13.56
N ALA A 15 2.76 8.86 -14.63
CA ALA A 15 1.66 9.77 -14.99
C ALA A 15 0.54 9.80 -13.94
N TYR A 16 0.22 8.64 -13.37
CA TYR A 16 -0.85 8.43 -12.37
C TYR A 16 -0.42 8.72 -10.93
N CYS A 17 0.89 8.71 -10.66
CA CYS A 17 1.40 8.71 -9.30
C CYS A 17 1.12 10.07 -8.62
N ASP A 18 0.38 10.03 -7.52
CA ASP A 18 0.07 11.14 -6.64
C ASP A 18 1.04 11.23 -5.45
N PHE A 19 1.63 10.09 -5.05
CA PHE A 19 2.63 10.00 -3.98
C PHE A 19 3.73 11.07 -4.06
N TYR A 20 4.15 11.52 -2.88
CA TYR A 20 5.25 12.46 -2.74
C TYR A 20 6.56 11.85 -3.24
N SER A 21 7.14 12.45 -4.28
CA SER A 21 8.38 11.96 -4.87
C SER A 21 9.11 13.05 -5.66
N THR A 22 10.41 12.88 -5.84
CA THR A 22 11.30 13.82 -6.52
C THR A 22 12.44 13.12 -7.25
N PRO A 23 12.89 13.63 -8.41
CA PRO A 23 14.09 13.12 -9.10
C PRO A 23 15.41 13.72 -8.59
N ARG A 24 15.38 14.51 -7.51
CA ARG A 24 16.53 15.28 -6.97
C ARG A 24 17.52 14.40 -6.19
N ARG A 25 18.28 13.56 -6.91
CA ARG A 25 19.23 12.60 -6.32
C ARG A 25 20.33 13.26 -5.48
N GLU A 26 20.67 14.51 -5.75
CA GLU A 26 21.67 15.28 -5.01
C GLU A 26 21.29 15.56 -3.54
N TRP A 27 20.04 15.31 -3.15
CA TRP A 27 19.55 15.46 -1.78
C TRP A 27 19.50 14.14 -1.00
N MET A 28 19.87 13.00 -1.62
CA MET A 28 19.72 11.67 -0.99
C MET A 28 20.53 11.52 0.30
N GLU A 29 21.77 12.02 0.33
CA GLU A 29 22.61 11.93 1.53
C GLU A 29 22.05 12.77 2.68
N ALA A 30 21.72 14.04 2.40
CA ALA A 30 21.11 14.93 3.39
C ALA A 30 19.74 14.42 3.88
N PHE A 31 18.98 13.75 3.01
CA PHE A 31 17.75 13.05 3.40
C PHE A 31 18.03 11.93 4.39
N VAL A 32 19.02 11.07 4.13
CA VAL A 32 19.36 9.98 5.04
C VAL A 32 19.76 10.53 6.41
N ASP A 33 20.57 11.59 6.45
CA ASP A 33 20.94 12.25 7.71
C ASP A 33 19.71 12.78 8.47
N ALA A 34 18.76 13.39 7.75
CA ALA A 34 17.51 13.87 8.34
C ALA A 34 16.60 12.73 8.83
N ALA A 35 16.48 11.64 8.08
CA ALA A 35 15.69 10.47 8.47
C ALA A 35 16.25 9.77 9.71
N ILE A 36 17.58 9.66 9.81
CA ILE A 36 18.28 9.19 11.01
C ILE A 36 18.01 10.14 12.19
N GLY A 37 18.06 11.45 11.93
CA GLY A 37 17.76 12.49 12.93
C GLY A 37 16.33 12.42 13.46
N GLU A 38 15.36 12.20 12.58
CA GLU A 38 13.95 11.99 12.96
C GLU A 38 13.80 10.71 13.78
N TRP A 39 14.39 9.60 13.32
CA TRP A 39 14.30 8.34 14.04
C TRP A 39 14.82 8.47 15.48
N GLY A 40 15.98 9.12 15.68
CA GLY A 40 16.54 9.32 17.02
C GLY A 40 15.63 10.11 17.97
N GLU A 41 14.81 11.04 17.44
CA GLU A 41 13.79 11.76 18.23
C GLU A 41 12.57 10.87 18.50
N ARG A 42 12.04 10.20 17.47
CA ARG A 42 10.80 9.42 17.54
C ARG A 42 10.98 8.13 18.34
N SER A 43 12.16 7.52 18.30
CA SER A 43 12.44 6.27 19.00
C SER A 43 12.46 6.42 20.52
N ALA A 44 12.75 7.62 21.03
CA ALA A 44 12.82 7.89 22.47
C ALA A 44 11.48 7.71 23.20
N GLY A 45 10.36 7.83 22.48
CA GLY A 45 9.00 7.70 23.02
C GLY A 45 8.37 6.32 22.85
N LEU A 46 9.10 5.33 22.32
CA LEU A 46 8.53 4.02 22.02
C LEU A 46 8.27 3.19 23.27
N SER A 47 7.03 2.73 23.43
CA SER A 47 6.61 1.78 24.46
C SER A 47 6.76 0.32 24.04
N GLU A 48 6.83 0.06 22.73
CA GLU A 48 6.92 -1.27 22.14
C GLU A 48 8.06 -1.36 21.12
N PRO A 49 8.72 -2.52 21.00
CA PRO A 49 9.74 -2.72 19.98
C PRO A 49 9.15 -2.64 18.57
N VAL A 50 9.98 -2.25 17.60
CA VAL A 50 9.61 -2.34 16.19
C VAL A 50 9.58 -3.81 15.77
N ASP A 51 8.45 -4.25 15.23
CA ASP A 51 8.24 -5.63 14.78
C ASP A 51 8.07 -5.74 13.27
N THR A 52 7.85 -4.64 12.55
CA THR A 52 7.91 -4.61 11.08
C THR A 52 8.61 -3.36 10.57
N LEU A 53 9.31 -3.51 9.44
CA LEU A 53 9.97 -2.43 8.72
C LEU A 53 9.48 -2.38 7.28
N TYR A 54 9.07 -1.21 6.80
CA TYR A 54 8.65 -1.03 5.43
C TYR A 54 9.30 0.20 4.82
N PHE A 55 10.05 0.00 3.75
CA PHE A 55 10.61 1.07 2.95
C PHE A 55 9.75 1.23 1.70
N GLY A 56 9.13 2.41 1.54
CA GLY A 56 8.25 2.73 0.42
C GLY A 56 8.32 4.19 -0.01
N GLY A 57 7.33 4.62 -0.79
CA GLY A 57 7.12 6.03 -1.12
C GLY A 57 7.36 6.32 -2.59
N GLY A 58 8.50 6.95 -2.90
CA GLY A 58 8.94 7.11 -4.27
C GLY A 58 9.41 5.78 -4.84
N THR A 59 10.70 5.50 -4.71
CA THR A 59 11.32 4.24 -5.14
C THR A 59 12.53 3.96 -4.24
N PRO A 60 12.34 3.23 -3.12
CA PRO A 60 13.42 2.82 -2.23
C PRO A 60 14.61 2.18 -2.92
N SER A 61 14.35 1.29 -3.89
CA SER A 61 15.40 0.65 -4.70
C SER A 61 16.31 1.60 -5.49
N SER A 62 15.93 2.88 -5.65
CA SER A 62 16.77 3.90 -6.30
C SER A 62 17.86 4.48 -5.38
N LEU A 63 17.76 4.23 -4.07
CA LEU A 63 18.75 4.69 -3.09
C LEU A 63 20.04 3.87 -3.26
N PRO A 64 21.22 4.51 -3.37
CA PRO A 64 22.50 3.80 -3.43
C PRO A 64 22.71 2.89 -2.22
N ALA A 65 23.32 1.71 -2.44
CA ALA A 65 23.54 0.70 -1.40
C ALA A 65 24.22 1.27 -0.14
N GLU A 66 25.18 2.18 -0.32
CA GLU A 66 25.86 2.87 0.79
C GLU A 66 24.90 3.68 1.67
N LEU A 67 24.01 4.44 1.05
CA LEU A 67 23.03 5.25 1.77
C LEU A 67 21.95 4.39 2.43
N LEU A 68 21.55 3.29 1.76
CA LEU A 68 20.61 2.33 2.33
C LEU A 68 21.21 1.66 3.58
N ARG A 69 22.49 1.25 3.52
CA ARG A 69 23.21 0.65 4.64
C ARG A 69 23.28 1.61 5.83
N ARG A 70 23.73 2.84 5.60
CA ARG A 70 23.80 3.89 6.64
C ARG A 70 22.45 4.11 7.32
N LEU A 71 21.37 4.14 6.55
CA LEU A 71 20.03 4.29 7.10
C LEU A 71 19.63 3.07 7.95
N LEU A 72 19.84 1.84 7.45
CA LEU A 72 19.53 0.61 8.18
C LEU A 72 20.34 0.45 9.46
N GLU A 73 21.60 0.87 9.50
CA GLU A 73 22.45 0.87 10.70
C GLU A 73 21.87 1.70 11.85
N ALA A 74 21.09 2.74 11.54
CA ALA A 74 20.45 3.58 12.54
C ALA A 74 19.08 3.04 13.02
N LEU A 75 18.46 2.14 12.25
CA LEU A 75 17.10 1.65 12.50
C LEU A 75 17.11 0.30 13.25
N PRO A 76 16.04 -0.02 14.00
CA PRO A 76 15.92 -1.30 14.69
C PRO A 76 15.59 -2.41 13.69
N THR A 77 16.61 -3.15 13.29
CA THR A 77 16.48 -4.24 12.29
C THR A 77 16.47 -5.63 12.92
N GLU A 78 16.69 -5.72 14.22
CA GLU A 78 16.70 -6.96 14.99
C GLU A 78 15.28 -7.45 15.30
N ASN A 79 15.05 -8.78 15.22
CA ASN A 79 13.78 -9.44 15.56
C ASN A 79 12.53 -8.94 14.78
N LEU A 80 12.72 -8.42 13.56
CA LEU A 80 11.61 -8.05 12.69
C LEU A 80 10.82 -9.31 12.27
N ARG A 81 9.50 -9.25 12.41
CA ARG A 81 8.57 -10.24 11.85
C ARG A 81 8.49 -10.13 10.33
N GLU A 82 8.58 -8.91 9.80
CA GLU A 82 8.58 -8.62 8.37
C GLU A 82 9.43 -7.39 8.08
N ALA A 83 10.25 -7.47 7.04
CA ALA A 83 10.94 -6.32 6.45
C ALA A 83 10.66 -6.30 4.94
N THR A 84 10.00 -5.23 4.48
CA THR A 84 9.64 -5.03 3.07
C THR A 84 10.37 -3.82 2.49
N ILE A 85 10.83 -3.96 1.24
CA ILE A 85 11.30 -2.83 0.43
C ILE A 85 10.56 -2.79 -0.92
N GLU A 86 10.12 -1.60 -1.33
CA GLU A 86 9.57 -1.38 -2.66
C GLU A 86 10.65 -1.24 -3.74
N ALA A 87 10.41 -1.84 -4.91
CA ALA A 87 11.31 -1.79 -6.04
C ALA A 87 10.60 -1.54 -7.37
N ASN A 88 11.30 -0.88 -8.30
CA ASN A 88 10.90 -0.87 -9.71
C ASN A 88 11.71 -1.92 -10.50
N PRO A 89 11.15 -2.53 -11.54
CA PRO A 89 11.86 -3.56 -12.31
C PRO A 89 13.21 -3.13 -12.91
N GLU A 90 13.38 -1.85 -13.26
CA GLU A 90 14.67 -1.36 -13.78
C GLU A 90 15.79 -1.34 -12.73
N ASP A 91 15.46 -1.28 -11.44
CA ASP A 91 16.44 -1.20 -10.35
C ASP A 91 16.91 -2.60 -9.88
N VAL A 92 16.17 -3.65 -10.23
CA VAL A 92 16.43 -5.03 -9.83
C VAL A 92 17.55 -5.66 -10.69
N THR A 93 18.79 -5.39 -10.33
CA THR A 93 20.01 -6.00 -10.92
C THR A 93 20.56 -7.11 -10.04
N ASP A 94 21.39 -8.01 -10.58
CA ASP A 94 22.03 -9.05 -9.76
C ASP A 94 22.83 -8.46 -8.59
N ASP A 95 23.47 -7.31 -8.78
CA ASP A 95 24.21 -6.59 -7.74
C ASP A 95 23.29 -6.05 -6.64
N TRP A 96 22.16 -5.44 -7.04
CA TRP A 96 21.17 -4.95 -6.10
C TRP A 96 20.56 -6.10 -5.30
N VAL A 97 20.18 -7.21 -5.95
CA VAL A 97 19.60 -8.36 -5.27
C VAL A 97 20.60 -8.99 -4.29
N ARG A 98 21.88 -9.14 -4.69
CA ARG A 98 22.94 -9.63 -3.79
C ARG A 98 23.12 -8.74 -2.56
N PHE A 99 23.07 -7.43 -2.73
CA PHE A 99 23.12 -6.49 -1.61
C PHE A 99 21.90 -6.63 -0.69
N ILE A 100 20.68 -6.63 -1.26
CA ILE A 100 19.44 -6.76 -0.49
C ILE A 100 19.39 -8.07 0.29
N SER A 101 19.62 -9.22 -0.36
CA SER A 101 19.54 -10.52 0.30
C SER A 101 20.70 -10.79 1.26
N GLY A 102 21.90 -10.27 0.97
CA GLY A 102 23.11 -10.53 1.74
C GLY A 102 23.38 -9.56 2.90
N GLU A 103 23.00 -8.29 2.78
CA GLU A 103 23.42 -7.22 3.71
C GLU A 103 22.26 -6.48 4.39
N THR A 104 21.00 -6.77 4.02
CA THR A 104 19.83 -6.06 4.59
C THR A 104 18.85 -7.02 5.25
N PRO A 105 17.94 -6.55 6.12
CA PRO A 105 16.91 -7.40 6.71
C PRO A 105 15.76 -7.71 5.74
N PHE A 106 15.69 -7.07 4.58
CA PHE A 106 14.56 -7.21 3.66
C PHE A 106 14.45 -8.63 3.13
N ARG A 107 13.35 -9.31 3.47
CA ARG A 107 13.01 -10.65 2.96
C ARG A 107 11.76 -10.64 2.10
N ARG A 108 11.06 -9.50 2.06
CA ARG A 108 9.95 -9.25 1.16
C ARG A 108 10.27 -8.07 0.25
N VAL A 109 10.00 -8.23 -1.06
CA VAL A 109 10.12 -7.15 -2.05
C VAL A 109 8.76 -6.92 -2.68
N SER A 110 8.28 -5.66 -2.65
CA SER A 110 7.08 -5.26 -3.39
C SER A 110 7.48 -4.57 -4.67
N MET A 111 7.11 -5.15 -5.81
CA MET A 111 7.55 -4.68 -7.11
C MET A 111 6.39 -4.12 -7.94
N GLY A 112 6.52 -2.85 -8.32
CA GLY A 112 5.54 -2.16 -9.14
C GLY A 112 5.58 -2.58 -10.61
N VAL A 113 4.90 -3.67 -10.97
CA VAL A 113 4.84 -4.20 -12.36
C VAL A 113 3.86 -3.38 -13.21
N GLN A 114 2.70 -3.07 -12.65
CA GLN A 114 1.56 -2.32 -13.19
C GLN A 114 0.83 -3.00 -14.34
N SER A 115 1.54 -3.50 -15.35
CA SER A 115 0.97 -4.23 -16.49
C SER A 115 2.04 -5.08 -17.18
N PHE A 116 1.63 -6.16 -17.85
CA PHE A 116 2.47 -6.91 -18.80
C PHE A 116 2.17 -6.54 -20.27
N CYS A 117 1.62 -5.35 -20.51
CA CYS A 117 1.37 -4.78 -21.82
C CYS A 117 2.18 -3.49 -22.00
N ASP A 118 3.12 -3.47 -22.95
CA ASP A 118 4.05 -2.35 -23.13
C ASP A 118 3.35 -1.03 -23.49
N ASP A 119 2.28 -1.07 -24.29
CA ASP A 119 1.51 0.13 -24.66
C ASP A 119 0.82 0.76 -23.44
N GLU A 120 0.32 -0.06 -22.51
CA GLU A 120 -0.27 0.40 -21.26
C GLU A 120 0.80 1.07 -20.38
N LEU A 121 1.96 0.42 -20.22
CA LEU A 121 3.10 0.92 -19.45
C LEU A 121 3.60 2.27 -19.98
N VAL A 122 3.78 2.39 -21.30
CA VAL A 122 4.21 3.63 -21.96
C VAL A 122 3.19 4.74 -21.73
N THR A 123 1.90 4.44 -21.86
CA THR A 123 0.81 5.41 -21.68
C THR A 123 0.83 6.03 -20.29
N VAL A 124 1.10 5.24 -19.25
CA VAL A 124 1.21 5.72 -17.88
C VAL A 124 2.62 6.19 -17.48
N GLY A 125 3.57 6.18 -18.42
CA GLY A 125 4.93 6.68 -18.22
C GLY A 125 5.80 5.81 -17.33
N ARG A 126 5.55 4.49 -17.32
CA ARG A 126 6.50 3.50 -16.78
C ARG A 126 7.70 3.37 -17.71
N ARG A 127 8.88 3.12 -17.13
CA ARG A 127 10.17 3.06 -17.85
C ARG A 127 10.60 1.64 -18.21
N HIS A 128 10.03 0.65 -17.53
CA HIS A 128 10.27 -0.76 -17.79
C HIS A 128 9.31 -1.31 -18.85
N SER A 129 9.69 -2.40 -19.49
CA SER A 129 8.82 -3.22 -20.35
C SER A 129 8.29 -4.44 -19.60
N ALA A 130 7.27 -5.10 -20.14
CA ALA A 130 6.76 -6.37 -19.65
C ALA A 130 7.86 -7.44 -19.54
N ALA A 131 8.78 -7.47 -20.53
CA ALA A 131 9.94 -8.37 -20.50
C ALA A 131 10.87 -8.05 -19.34
N ARG A 132 11.16 -6.76 -19.10
CA ARG A 132 12.01 -6.34 -17.99
C ARG A 132 11.39 -6.65 -16.62
N ALA A 133 10.07 -6.53 -16.49
CA ALA A 133 9.36 -6.96 -15.28
C ALA A 133 9.51 -8.46 -15.02
N ALA A 134 9.34 -9.30 -16.04
CA ALA A 134 9.56 -10.73 -15.93
C ALA A 134 11.01 -11.07 -15.51
N GLU A 135 12.00 -10.45 -16.14
CA GLU A 135 13.41 -10.64 -15.79
C GLU A 135 13.71 -10.25 -14.33
N ALA A 136 13.10 -9.17 -13.84
CA ALA A 136 13.26 -8.72 -12.47
C ALA A 136 12.68 -9.73 -11.46
N ILE A 137 11.52 -10.32 -11.73
CA ILE A 137 10.94 -11.40 -10.92
C ILE A 137 11.92 -12.58 -10.85
N ASP A 138 12.41 -13.03 -12.00
CA ASP A 138 13.36 -14.14 -12.06
C ASP A 138 14.67 -13.82 -11.33
N CYS A 139 15.16 -12.58 -11.44
CA CYS A 139 16.35 -12.10 -10.75
C CYS A 139 16.19 -12.16 -9.22
N LEU A 140 15.07 -11.66 -8.70
CA LEU A 140 14.74 -11.70 -7.27
C LEU A 140 14.72 -13.14 -6.75
N ARG A 141 14.01 -14.04 -7.46
CA ARG A 141 13.95 -15.47 -7.08
C ARG A 141 15.32 -16.12 -7.10
N ARG A 142 16.12 -15.91 -8.16
CA ARG A 142 17.48 -16.47 -8.24
C ARG A 142 18.39 -15.98 -7.13
N GLY A 143 18.19 -14.75 -6.66
CA GLY A 143 18.95 -14.17 -5.55
C GLY A 143 18.41 -14.49 -4.15
N GLY A 144 17.42 -15.39 -4.04
CA GLY A 144 16.90 -15.90 -2.77
C GLY A 144 15.84 -15.03 -2.11
N ILE A 145 15.19 -14.13 -2.85
CA ILE A 145 14.02 -13.40 -2.35
C ILE A 145 12.76 -14.21 -2.69
N ASP A 146 12.30 -14.98 -1.71
CA ASP A 146 11.18 -15.90 -1.86
C ASP A 146 9.81 -15.33 -1.45
N ASN A 147 9.74 -14.11 -0.91
CA ASN A 147 8.48 -13.43 -0.61
C ASN A 147 8.33 -12.20 -1.52
N LEU A 148 7.65 -12.40 -2.65
CA LEU A 148 7.45 -11.38 -3.66
C LEU A 148 6.02 -10.87 -3.67
N SER A 149 5.88 -9.55 -3.60
CA SER A 149 4.67 -8.85 -3.98
C SER A 149 4.85 -8.24 -5.36
N CYS A 150 3.83 -8.36 -6.19
CA CYS A 150 3.79 -7.73 -7.50
C CYS A 150 2.51 -6.91 -7.64
N ASP A 151 2.68 -5.64 -7.97
CA ASP A 151 1.59 -4.69 -8.02
C ASP A 151 1.11 -4.56 -9.47
N LEU A 152 -0.20 -4.65 -9.70
CA LEU A 152 -0.88 -4.41 -10.96
C LEU A 152 -1.86 -3.25 -10.83
N ILE A 153 -2.18 -2.62 -11.96
CA ILE A 153 -3.24 -1.62 -12.04
C ILE A 153 -4.21 -2.05 -13.13
N TYR A 154 -5.49 -2.11 -12.79
CA TYR A 154 -6.58 -2.31 -13.75
C TYR A 154 -7.35 -1.01 -13.98
N GLY A 155 -8.02 -0.89 -15.12
CA GLY A 155 -8.64 0.36 -15.57
C GLY A 155 -7.66 1.35 -16.20
N LEU A 156 -6.46 0.90 -16.61
CA LEU A 156 -5.47 1.77 -17.27
C LEU A 156 -5.99 2.30 -18.62
N PRO A 157 -5.58 3.50 -19.07
CA PRO A 157 -6.00 4.01 -20.37
C PRO A 157 -5.59 3.08 -21.52
N GLY A 158 -6.56 2.69 -22.34
CA GLY A 158 -6.34 1.76 -23.46
C GLY A 158 -6.25 0.29 -23.06
N GLN A 159 -6.34 -0.04 -21.77
CA GLN A 159 -6.41 -1.42 -21.29
C GLN A 159 -7.75 -2.05 -21.67
N THR A 160 -7.70 -3.32 -22.07
CA THR A 160 -8.86 -4.10 -22.51
C THR A 160 -9.02 -5.30 -21.59
N ALA A 161 -10.22 -5.88 -21.52
CA ALA A 161 -10.42 -7.15 -20.80
C ALA A 161 -9.44 -8.25 -21.25
N GLY A 162 -9.09 -8.28 -22.54
CA GLY A 162 -8.11 -9.23 -23.08
C GLY A 162 -6.68 -8.96 -22.63
N SER A 163 -6.23 -7.70 -22.60
CA SER A 163 -4.88 -7.37 -22.11
C SER A 163 -4.74 -7.49 -20.60
N TRP A 164 -5.81 -7.20 -19.87
CA TRP A 164 -5.90 -7.44 -18.42
C TRP A 164 -5.77 -8.92 -18.09
N ARG A 165 -6.58 -9.79 -18.72
CA ARG A 165 -6.49 -11.25 -18.53
C ARG A 165 -5.10 -11.79 -18.83
N ARG A 166 -4.44 -11.35 -19.92
CA ARG A 166 -3.06 -11.74 -20.23
C ARG A 166 -2.07 -11.30 -19.16
N SER A 167 -2.24 -10.10 -18.59
CA SER A 167 -1.39 -9.62 -17.50
C SER A 167 -1.58 -10.45 -16.23
N LEU A 168 -2.81 -10.80 -15.88
CA LEU A 168 -3.12 -11.70 -14.78
C LEU A 168 -2.55 -13.11 -14.99
N GLU A 169 -2.78 -13.73 -16.15
CA GLU A 169 -2.22 -15.04 -16.51
C GLU A 169 -0.70 -15.03 -16.38
N ARG A 170 -0.06 -13.97 -16.91
CA ARG A 170 1.38 -13.82 -16.85
C ARG A 170 1.86 -13.68 -15.41
N LEU A 171 1.24 -12.83 -14.60
CA LEU A 171 1.64 -12.64 -13.21
C LEU A 171 1.47 -13.94 -12.40
N ILE A 172 0.30 -14.57 -12.49
CA ILE A 172 -0.03 -15.81 -11.78
C ILE A 172 0.92 -16.94 -12.18
N SER A 173 1.41 -16.95 -13.44
CA SER A 173 2.39 -17.96 -13.88
C SER A 173 3.74 -17.87 -13.15
N PHE A 174 4.11 -16.68 -12.65
CA PHE A 174 5.28 -16.50 -11.78
C PHE A 174 5.00 -16.86 -10.32
N ARG A 175 3.72 -17.05 -9.98
CA ARG A 175 3.21 -17.45 -8.68
C ARG A 175 3.82 -16.61 -7.53
N PRO A 176 3.82 -15.27 -7.60
CA PRO A 176 4.33 -14.44 -6.50
C PRO A 176 3.56 -14.76 -5.22
N GLU A 177 4.19 -14.60 -4.08
CA GLU A 177 3.58 -14.92 -2.79
C GLU A 177 2.46 -13.94 -2.44
N HIS A 178 2.50 -12.75 -3.05
CA HIS A 178 1.53 -11.68 -2.86
C HIS A 178 1.25 -10.94 -4.18
N ILE A 179 0.01 -10.51 -4.38
CA ILE A 179 -0.44 -9.69 -5.51
C ILE A 179 -1.21 -8.50 -4.94
N SER A 180 -0.79 -7.30 -5.34
CA SER A 180 -1.54 -6.07 -5.13
C SER A 180 -2.17 -5.66 -6.46
N ALA A 181 -3.45 -5.33 -6.48
CA ALA A 181 -4.16 -4.93 -7.70
C ALA A 181 -5.09 -3.77 -7.41
N TYR A 182 -4.78 -2.61 -8.00
CA TYR A 182 -5.49 -1.36 -7.75
C TYR A 182 -6.34 -0.97 -8.95
N LEU A 183 -7.58 -0.52 -8.71
CA LEU A 183 -8.32 0.22 -9.70
C LEU A 183 -7.63 1.57 -9.89
N LEU A 184 -7.35 1.95 -11.13
CA LEU A 184 -6.77 3.25 -11.43
C LEU A 184 -7.72 4.38 -10.97
N SER A 185 -7.23 5.26 -10.09
CA SER A 185 -7.88 6.53 -9.78
C SER A 185 -7.22 7.69 -10.54
N TYR A 186 -8.00 8.73 -10.83
CA TYR A 186 -7.53 9.96 -11.47
C TYR A 186 -7.38 11.09 -10.45
N GLU A 187 -6.20 11.16 -9.82
CA GLU A 187 -5.93 12.14 -8.78
C GLU A 187 -5.67 13.55 -9.34
N ALA A 188 -6.28 14.55 -8.70
CA ALA A 188 -6.15 15.94 -9.10
C ALA A 188 -4.68 16.41 -9.02
N GLY A 189 -4.20 17.04 -10.09
CA GLY A 189 -2.82 17.54 -10.18
C GLY A 189 -1.82 16.54 -10.72
N THR A 190 -2.22 15.29 -11.00
CA THR A 190 -1.37 14.32 -11.71
C THR A 190 -1.31 14.63 -13.21
N ARG A 191 -0.28 14.10 -13.89
CA ARG A 191 -0.17 14.22 -15.35
C ARG A 191 -1.31 13.48 -16.04
N LEU A 192 -1.74 12.36 -15.48
CA LEU A 192 -2.80 11.54 -16.04
C LEU A 192 -4.17 12.23 -15.96
N ASP A 193 -4.51 12.89 -14.84
CA ASP A 193 -5.72 13.71 -14.75
C ASP A 193 -5.69 14.89 -15.76
N ALA A 194 -4.53 15.52 -15.95
CA ALA A 194 -4.38 16.55 -16.98
C ALA A 194 -4.60 16.01 -18.41
N MET A 195 -4.19 14.77 -18.70
CA MET A 195 -4.46 14.10 -19.97
C MET A 195 -5.95 13.77 -20.13
N ARG A 196 -6.62 13.31 -19.06
CA ARG A 196 -8.06 13.02 -19.04
C ARG A 196 -8.89 14.27 -19.30
N ARG A 197 -8.59 15.37 -18.59
CA ARG A 197 -9.26 16.67 -18.79
C ARG A 197 -9.09 17.24 -20.20
N LYS A 198 -8.02 16.85 -20.90
CA LYS A 198 -7.79 17.20 -22.32
C LYS A 198 -8.43 16.24 -23.31
N GLY A 199 -9.08 15.17 -22.84
CA GLY A 199 -9.65 14.11 -23.69
C GLY A 199 -8.60 13.26 -24.41
N THR A 200 -7.34 13.27 -23.96
CA THR A 200 -6.26 12.45 -24.54
C THR A 200 -6.30 11.01 -24.04
N VAL A 201 -6.88 10.79 -22.85
CA VAL A 201 -7.15 9.47 -22.28
C VAL A 201 -8.58 9.44 -21.76
N THR A 202 -9.15 8.25 -21.72
CA THR A 202 -10.48 7.99 -21.17
C THR A 202 -10.34 7.05 -19.99
N GLU A 203 -11.11 7.35 -18.95
CA GLU A 203 -11.28 6.52 -17.77
C GLU A 203 -12.07 5.25 -18.13
N ALA A 204 -11.75 4.12 -17.50
CA ALA A 204 -12.57 2.92 -17.66
C ALA A 204 -13.98 3.19 -17.12
N ASP A 205 -15.00 2.73 -17.83
CA ASP A 205 -16.36 2.77 -17.30
C ASP A 205 -16.56 1.71 -16.20
N ASP A 206 -17.63 1.88 -15.43
CA ASP A 206 -17.93 1.02 -14.29
C ASP A 206 -18.08 -0.45 -14.71
N ASP A 207 -18.74 -0.72 -15.84
CA ASP A 207 -18.94 -2.07 -16.39
C ASP A 207 -17.59 -2.76 -16.70
N MET A 208 -16.64 -2.03 -17.29
CA MET A 208 -15.29 -2.56 -17.57
C MET A 208 -14.51 -2.78 -16.28
N ALA A 209 -14.57 -1.84 -15.33
CA ALA A 209 -13.87 -1.95 -14.05
C ALA A 209 -14.38 -3.16 -13.24
N GLU A 210 -15.70 -3.37 -13.19
CA GLU A 210 -16.34 -4.52 -12.57
C GLU A 210 -15.91 -5.83 -13.23
N ALA A 211 -15.98 -5.93 -14.56
CA ALA A 211 -15.55 -7.12 -15.29
C ALA A 211 -14.06 -7.44 -15.10
N MET A 212 -13.20 -6.42 -14.97
CA MET A 212 -11.77 -6.60 -14.66
C MET A 212 -11.56 -7.08 -13.22
N TYR A 213 -12.31 -6.56 -12.27
CA TYR A 213 -12.25 -6.97 -10.87
C TYR A 213 -12.75 -8.41 -10.67
N GLU A 214 -13.87 -8.78 -11.29
CA GLU A 214 -14.38 -10.15 -11.28
C GLU A 214 -13.33 -11.13 -11.83
N ALA A 215 -12.71 -10.81 -12.97
CA ALA A 215 -11.66 -11.64 -13.55
C ALA A 215 -10.44 -11.79 -12.62
N LEU A 216 -10.04 -10.71 -11.93
CA LEU A 216 -8.98 -10.73 -10.92
C LEU A 216 -9.33 -11.69 -9.78
N CYS A 217 -10.51 -11.54 -9.17
CA CYS A 217 -10.97 -12.37 -8.06
C CYS A 217 -11.05 -13.85 -8.48
N ASP A 218 -11.63 -14.15 -9.64
CA ASP A 218 -11.77 -15.52 -10.14
C ASP A 218 -10.44 -16.18 -10.42
N MET A 219 -9.55 -15.51 -11.15
CA MET A 219 -8.27 -16.09 -11.55
C MET A 219 -7.33 -16.29 -10.36
N THR A 220 -7.29 -15.33 -9.43
CA THR A 220 -6.47 -15.45 -8.21
C THR A 220 -7.00 -16.55 -7.29
N ARG A 221 -8.32 -16.65 -7.11
CA ARG A 221 -8.95 -17.74 -6.35
C ARG A 221 -8.66 -19.11 -6.95
N MET A 222 -8.79 -19.26 -8.28
CA MET A 222 -8.44 -20.50 -8.99
C MET A 222 -6.96 -20.87 -8.85
N ALA A 223 -6.08 -19.87 -8.72
CA ALA A 223 -4.66 -20.06 -8.49
C ALA A 223 -4.28 -20.32 -7.02
N GLY A 224 -5.25 -20.27 -6.10
CA GLY A 224 -5.05 -20.58 -4.68
C GLY A 224 -4.66 -19.39 -3.81
N TYR A 225 -4.86 -18.16 -4.29
CA TYR A 225 -4.69 -16.95 -3.48
C TYR A 225 -5.91 -16.70 -2.59
N VAL A 226 -5.65 -16.15 -1.42
CA VAL A 226 -6.63 -15.62 -0.48
C VAL A 226 -6.74 -14.13 -0.69
N HIS A 227 -7.93 -13.66 -1.05
CA HIS A 227 -8.27 -12.24 -1.09
C HIS A 227 -8.62 -11.77 0.33
N TYR A 228 -7.76 -10.94 0.91
CA TYR A 228 -7.85 -10.62 2.34
C TYR A 228 -8.20 -9.17 2.65
N GLU A 229 -8.00 -8.28 1.70
CA GLU A 229 -8.57 -6.92 1.67
C GLU A 229 -8.79 -6.47 0.23
N ILE A 230 -9.54 -5.39 0.04
CA ILE A 230 -10.04 -4.87 -1.25
C ILE A 230 -9.04 -4.89 -2.42
N SER A 231 -7.74 -4.69 -2.17
CA SER A 231 -6.70 -4.62 -3.22
C SER A 231 -5.63 -5.72 -3.16
N ASN A 232 -5.64 -6.63 -2.19
CA ASN A 232 -4.53 -7.56 -1.94
C ASN A 232 -4.95 -9.02 -1.81
N PHE A 233 -4.14 -9.84 -2.46
CA PHE A 233 -4.28 -11.28 -2.58
C PHE A 233 -2.96 -11.92 -2.16
N ALA A 234 -2.99 -12.97 -1.36
CA ALA A 234 -1.79 -13.64 -0.91
C ALA A 234 -1.93 -15.15 -1.01
N LEU A 235 -0.84 -15.87 -1.26
CA LEU A 235 -0.81 -17.29 -0.93
C LEU A 235 -1.03 -17.46 0.58
N PRO A 236 -1.64 -18.57 1.04
CA PRO A 236 -1.94 -18.75 2.46
C PRO A 236 -0.71 -18.58 3.35
N GLY A 237 -0.78 -17.65 4.32
CA GLY A 237 0.31 -17.34 5.23
C GLY A 237 1.34 -16.33 4.70
N CYS A 238 1.09 -15.75 3.51
CA CYS A 238 1.93 -14.71 2.89
C CYS A 238 1.26 -13.33 2.88
N GLU A 239 0.20 -13.13 3.68
CA GLU A 239 -0.43 -11.82 3.87
C GLU A 239 0.60 -10.80 4.38
N ALA A 240 0.59 -9.58 3.83
CA ALA A 240 1.55 -8.55 4.21
C ALA A 240 1.33 -8.10 5.66
N VAL A 241 2.27 -8.38 6.56
CA VAL A 241 2.14 -8.10 8.00
C VAL A 241 2.15 -6.59 8.25
N HIS A 242 3.05 -5.85 7.59
CA HIS A 242 3.13 -4.40 7.76
C HIS A 242 1.89 -3.71 7.18
N ASN A 243 1.51 -4.00 5.94
CA ASN A 243 0.37 -3.32 5.30
C ASN A 243 -0.96 -3.63 5.99
N SER A 244 -1.13 -4.83 6.54
CA SER A 244 -2.34 -5.20 7.30
C SER A 244 -2.56 -4.32 8.53
N ALA A 245 -1.50 -3.73 9.10
CA ALA A 245 -1.59 -2.84 10.26
C ALA A 245 -2.39 -1.55 9.97
N TYR A 246 -2.39 -1.10 8.70
CA TYR A 246 -3.21 0.05 8.29
C TYR A 246 -4.70 -0.26 8.31
N TRP A 247 -5.07 -1.54 8.28
CA TRP A 247 -6.45 -2.02 8.19
C TRP A 247 -7.05 -2.47 9.52
N ASP A 248 -6.24 -2.71 10.55
CA ASP A 248 -6.68 -3.21 11.86
C ASP A 248 -6.52 -2.20 13.01
N ASN A 249 -6.33 -0.91 12.67
CA ASN A 249 -6.17 0.19 13.62
C ASN A 249 -4.93 0.01 14.53
N SER A 250 -3.91 -0.70 14.05
CA SER A 250 -2.61 -0.83 14.74
C SER A 250 -1.81 0.47 14.68
N PRO A 251 -1.09 0.85 15.76
CA PRO A 251 -0.16 1.97 15.74
C PRO A 251 1.03 1.76 14.80
N TYR A 252 1.47 2.83 14.16
CA TYR A 252 2.64 2.86 13.29
C TYR A 252 3.34 4.23 13.31
N ILE A 253 4.63 4.22 13.03
CA ILE A 253 5.46 5.42 12.86
C ILE A 253 5.89 5.50 11.41
N GLY A 254 5.62 6.63 10.79
CA GLY A 254 6.19 7.03 9.50
C GLY A 254 7.32 8.02 9.69
N LEU A 255 8.43 7.79 8.97
CA LEU A 255 9.56 8.69 8.85
C LEU A 255 9.68 9.22 7.42
N GLY A 256 10.23 10.43 7.27
CA GLY A 256 10.43 11.05 5.97
C GLY A 256 9.30 12.01 5.55
N PRO A 257 9.52 12.85 4.54
CA PRO A 257 8.54 13.83 4.09
C PRO A 257 7.33 13.15 3.46
N GLY A 258 6.12 13.58 3.82
CA GLY A 258 4.87 12.95 3.37
C GLY A 258 4.49 11.67 4.14
N ALA A 259 5.30 11.23 5.11
CA ALA A 259 4.99 10.04 5.90
C ALA A 259 3.92 10.34 6.96
N HIS A 260 2.99 9.40 7.14
CA HIS A 260 1.97 9.46 8.19
C HIS A 260 2.34 8.55 9.35
N SER A 261 1.84 8.87 10.55
CA SER A 261 1.96 8.09 11.77
C SER A 261 0.61 8.04 12.49
N PHE A 262 0.40 6.98 13.27
CA PHE A 262 -0.77 6.81 14.12
C PHE A 262 -0.35 6.17 15.44
N ASP A 263 -0.69 6.81 16.57
CA ASP A 263 -0.31 6.32 17.91
C ASP A 263 -1.39 5.42 18.56
N GLY A 264 -2.46 5.09 17.83
CA GLY A 264 -3.65 4.41 18.34
C GLY A 264 -4.79 5.36 18.72
N PHE A 265 -4.50 6.66 18.82
CA PHE A 265 -5.48 7.69 19.15
C PHE A 265 -5.41 8.91 18.23
N ARG A 266 -4.20 9.42 17.95
CA ARG A 266 -3.95 10.59 17.10
C ARG A 266 -3.20 10.18 15.84
N ARG A 267 -3.54 10.85 14.74
CA ARG A 267 -2.76 10.85 13.51
C ARG A 267 -1.80 12.03 13.49
N SER A 268 -0.66 11.83 12.85
CA SER A 268 0.27 12.89 12.52
C SER A 268 0.91 12.62 11.17
N PHE A 269 1.41 13.66 10.51
CA PHE A 269 2.10 13.52 9.24
C PHE A 269 3.26 14.51 9.13
N ASN A 270 4.26 14.12 8.36
CA ASN A 270 5.34 15.00 7.95
C ASN A 270 4.91 15.73 6.67
N PRO A 271 4.95 17.08 6.62
CA PRO A 271 4.65 17.81 5.39
C PRO A 271 5.45 17.34 4.16
N SER A 272 4.83 17.42 2.99
CA SER A 272 5.41 16.99 1.70
C SER A 272 6.44 17.99 1.16
N SER A 273 7.51 18.25 1.91
CA SER A 273 8.61 19.14 1.55
C SER A 273 9.97 18.58 1.99
N LEU A 274 10.69 17.97 1.04
CA LEU A 274 12.04 17.43 1.24
C LEU A 274 13.02 18.50 1.70
N LYS A 275 12.90 19.72 1.15
CA LYS A 275 13.80 20.82 1.50
C LYS A 275 13.64 21.21 2.97
N ASP A 276 12.40 21.39 3.41
CA ASP A 276 12.12 21.83 4.78
C ASP A 276 12.38 20.69 5.77
N TYR A 277 12.11 19.44 5.37
CA TYR A 277 12.44 18.24 6.13
C TYR A 277 13.94 18.14 6.41
N ILE A 278 14.77 18.34 5.39
CA ILE A 278 16.24 18.35 5.53
C ILE A 278 16.71 19.54 6.35
N ALA A 279 16.14 20.73 6.15
CA ALA A 279 16.49 21.92 6.94
C ALA A 279 16.19 21.74 8.43
N ALA A 280 15.13 21.01 8.77
CA ALA A 280 14.79 20.63 10.15
C ALA A 280 15.66 19.47 10.70
N GLY A 281 16.47 18.82 9.86
CA GLY A 281 17.17 17.59 10.21
C GLY A 281 16.21 16.46 10.60
N GLY A 282 15.01 16.46 10.02
CA GLY A 282 13.90 15.54 10.31
C GLY A 282 13.21 15.72 11.66
N ARG A 283 13.68 16.64 12.53
CA ARG A 283 13.21 16.79 13.91
C ARG A 283 12.07 17.80 14.03
N GLY A 284 11.09 17.52 14.90
CA GLY A 284 9.96 18.42 15.16
C GLY A 284 9.15 18.80 13.91
N PHE A 285 9.24 17.99 12.86
CA PHE A 285 8.67 18.30 11.54
C PHE A 285 7.22 17.86 11.39
N GLY A 286 6.78 16.88 12.20
CA GLY A 286 5.45 16.32 12.15
C GLY A 286 4.36 17.27 12.66
N ILE A 287 3.22 17.26 11.96
CA ILE A 287 1.99 17.96 12.37
C ILE A 287 1.03 16.91 12.92
N THR A 288 0.48 17.15 14.11
CA THR A 288 -0.55 16.28 14.70
C THR A 288 -1.94 16.77 14.31
N GLU A 289 -2.78 15.86 13.87
CA GLU A 289 -4.17 16.11 13.51
C GLU A 289 -5.09 15.89 14.71
N GLU A 290 -6.09 16.76 14.86
CA GLU A 290 -7.17 16.55 15.82
C GLU A 290 -8.34 15.87 15.10
N GLU A 291 -8.67 14.65 15.51
CA GLU A 291 -9.79 13.88 14.97
C GLU A 291 -10.93 13.79 15.99
N SER A 292 -12.15 14.00 15.52
CA SER A 292 -13.35 13.77 16.33
C SER A 292 -13.55 12.27 16.58
N ALA A 293 -14.35 11.92 17.59
CA ALA A 293 -14.71 10.53 17.84
C ALA A 293 -15.44 9.89 16.65
N ASP A 294 -16.26 10.69 15.95
CA ASP A 294 -16.98 10.27 14.75
C ASP A 294 -16.02 10.03 13.57
N SER A 295 -15.01 10.90 13.36
CA SER A 295 -13.96 10.69 12.34
C SER A 295 -13.20 9.38 12.59
N ARG A 296 -12.78 9.14 13.83
CA ARG A 296 -12.09 7.91 14.22
C ARG A 296 -12.95 6.66 14.03
N PHE A 297 -14.26 6.76 14.28
CA PHE A 297 -15.19 5.68 14.00
C PHE A 297 -15.34 5.42 12.50
N ASN A 298 -15.48 6.47 11.69
CA ASN A 298 -15.58 6.36 10.23
C ASN A 298 -14.31 5.71 9.65
N ASP A 299 -13.13 6.10 10.12
CA ASP A 299 -11.85 5.50 9.72
C ASP A 299 -11.79 4.00 10.02
N LEU A 300 -12.14 3.61 11.26
CA LEU A 300 -12.17 2.19 11.64
C LEU A 300 -13.16 1.42 10.77
N LEU A 301 -14.34 1.98 10.54
CA LEU A 301 -15.37 1.36 9.72
C LEU A 301 -14.88 1.12 8.29
N ILE A 302 -14.36 2.16 7.64
CA ILE A 302 -13.90 2.12 6.24
C ILE A 302 -12.76 1.10 6.08
N THR A 303 -11.83 1.08 7.01
CA THR A 303 -10.69 0.15 6.97
C THR A 303 -11.14 -1.28 7.26
N ARG A 304 -11.83 -1.53 8.37
CA ARG A 304 -12.15 -2.91 8.81
C ARG A 304 -13.11 -3.64 7.86
N LEU A 305 -14.15 -2.96 7.38
CA LEU A 305 -15.18 -3.60 6.54
C LEU A 305 -14.72 -3.93 5.11
N ARG A 306 -13.61 -3.34 4.65
CA ARG A 306 -12.96 -3.68 3.37
C ARG A 306 -11.92 -4.80 3.49
N THR A 307 -11.96 -5.53 4.60
CA THR A 307 -11.16 -6.74 4.82
C THR A 307 -12.06 -7.95 4.99
N ARG A 308 -11.52 -9.14 4.74
CA ARG A 308 -12.22 -10.41 5.02
C ARG A 308 -12.51 -10.63 6.51
N HIS A 309 -11.88 -9.87 7.40
CA HIS A 309 -12.07 -9.96 8.84
C HIS A 309 -13.23 -9.11 9.34
N GLY A 310 -13.59 -8.05 8.61
CA GLY A 310 -14.70 -7.18 8.96
C GLY A 310 -14.52 -6.45 10.28
N LEU A 311 -15.65 -5.97 10.82
CA LEU A 311 -15.71 -5.21 12.07
C LEU A 311 -16.60 -5.91 13.09
N HIS A 312 -16.06 -6.18 14.27
CA HIS A 312 -16.83 -6.81 15.35
C HIS A 312 -17.57 -5.75 16.19
N PRO A 313 -18.86 -5.94 16.53
CA PRO A 313 -19.60 -4.99 17.37
C PRO A 313 -18.93 -4.70 18.73
N ASP A 314 -18.34 -5.72 19.37
CA ASP A 314 -17.61 -5.53 20.63
C ASP A 314 -16.37 -4.63 20.47
N GLU A 315 -15.74 -4.62 19.29
CA GLU A 315 -14.64 -3.70 18.99
C GLU A 315 -15.16 -2.25 18.96
N VAL A 316 -16.33 -2.04 18.34
CA VAL A 316 -17.01 -0.74 18.34
C VAL A 316 -17.41 -0.30 19.74
N GLU A 317 -17.99 -1.18 20.56
CA GLU A 317 -18.36 -0.85 21.95
C GLU A 317 -17.14 -0.52 22.80
N ARG A 318 -16.04 -1.25 22.64
CA ARG A 318 -14.79 -1.01 23.38
C ARG A 318 -14.16 0.34 23.03
N LEU A 319 -14.16 0.73 21.75
CA LEU A 319 -13.49 1.94 21.28
C LEU A 319 -14.35 3.20 21.35
N PHE A 320 -15.66 3.06 21.13
CA PHE A 320 -16.60 4.19 20.96
C PHE A 320 -17.82 4.13 21.87
N GLY A 321 -17.97 3.07 22.68
CA GLY A 321 -19.05 2.90 23.63
C GLY A 321 -20.32 2.31 23.05
N ARG A 322 -21.24 1.96 23.96
CA ARG A 322 -22.47 1.23 23.64
C ARG A 322 -23.38 1.94 22.64
N SER A 323 -23.51 3.27 22.75
CA SER A 323 -24.37 4.06 21.85
C SER A 323 -23.94 3.94 20.39
N VAL A 324 -22.64 3.98 20.11
CA VAL A 324 -22.10 3.83 18.75
C VAL A 324 -22.24 2.40 18.26
N ARG A 325 -22.06 1.41 19.14
CA ARG A 325 -22.32 -0.01 18.81
C ARG A 325 -23.78 -0.25 18.46
N ASP A 326 -24.72 0.29 19.23
CA ASP A 326 -26.15 0.13 18.98
C ASP A 326 -26.53 0.77 17.63
N PHE A 327 -26.02 1.96 17.32
CA PHE A 327 -26.13 2.58 16.00
C PHE A 327 -25.57 1.68 14.89
N PHE A 328 -24.33 1.21 15.03
CA PHE A 328 -23.69 0.33 14.04
C PHE A 328 -24.53 -0.92 13.77
N THR A 329 -24.95 -1.63 14.83
CA THR A 329 -25.75 -2.84 14.67
C THR A 329 -27.13 -2.57 14.04
N ALA A 330 -27.79 -1.46 14.41
CA ALA A 330 -29.09 -1.09 13.85
C ALA A 330 -29.00 -0.74 12.35
N THR A 331 -27.97 0.01 11.95
CA THR A 331 -27.71 0.38 10.56
C THR A 331 -27.38 -0.83 9.69
N ALA A 332 -26.73 -1.84 10.25
CA ALA A 332 -26.36 -3.05 9.52
C ALA A 332 -27.53 -4.02 9.24
N ILE A 333 -28.61 -4.03 10.04
CA ILE A 333 -29.76 -4.93 9.86
C ILE A 333 -30.36 -4.91 8.42
N PRO A 334 -30.70 -3.74 7.84
CA PRO A 334 -31.22 -3.70 6.48
C PRO A 334 -30.20 -4.18 5.43
N LEU A 335 -28.92 -3.88 5.62
CA LEU A 335 -27.84 -4.30 4.71
C LEU A 335 -27.63 -5.82 4.76
N ILE A 336 -27.71 -6.42 5.94
CA ILE A 336 -27.68 -7.89 6.11
C ILE A 336 -28.89 -8.53 5.40
N SER A 337 -30.07 -7.92 5.53
CA SER A 337 -31.27 -8.43 4.86
C SER A 337 -31.19 -8.33 3.33
N ALA A 338 -30.44 -7.35 2.81
CA ALA A 338 -30.19 -7.15 1.38
C ALA A 338 -29.06 -8.05 0.83
N GLY A 339 -28.24 -8.65 1.70
CA GLY A 339 -27.05 -9.41 1.30
C GLY A 339 -25.80 -8.55 1.08
N ASP A 340 -25.85 -7.26 1.41
CA ASP A 340 -24.71 -6.34 1.31
C ASP A 340 -23.73 -6.48 2.48
N LEU A 341 -24.19 -7.11 3.57
CA LEU A 341 -23.38 -7.47 4.74
C LEU A 341 -23.72 -8.88 5.21
N GLU A 342 -22.75 -9.55 5.81
CA GLU A 342 -22.91 -10.85 6.44
C GLU A 342 -22.32 -10.85 7.87
N ILE A 343 -22.82 -11.75 8.70
CA ILE A 343 -22.23 -12.02 10.02
C ILE A 343 -21.37 -13.27 9.90
N SER A 344 -20.05 -13.08 10.04
CA SER A 344 -19.07 -14.17 10.03
C SER A 344 -19.23 -15.10 11.25
N PRO A 345 -18.67 -16.32 11.22
CA PRO A 345 -18.71 -17.24 12.37
C PRO A 345 -18.12 -16.68 13.67
N SER A 346 -17.24 -15.67 13.59
CA SER A 346 -16.69 -14.99 14.76
C SER A 346 -17.61 -13.91 15.34
N GLY A 347 -18.74 -13.62 14.70
CA GLY A 347 -19.65 -12.52 15.06
C GLY A 347 -19.29 -11.18 14.43
N ALA A 348 -18.20 -11.10 13.65
CA ALA A 348 -17.83 -9.88 12.93
C ALA A 348 -18.70 -9.66 11.70
N TYR A 349 -18.98 -8.39 11.40
CA TYR A 349 -19.79 -7.96 10.27
C TYR A 349 -18.83 -7.77 9.10
N VAL A 350 -19.11 -8.42 7.97
CA VAL A 350 -18.23 -8.44 6.79
C VAL A 350 -19.01 -8.01 5.55
N ILE A 351 -18.38 -7.27 4.65
CA ILE A 351 -18.89 -7.09 3.29
C ILE A 351 -18.49 -8.35 2.49
N PRO A 352 -19.43 -9.03 1.80
CA PRO A 352 -19.09 -10.15 0.92
C PRO A 352 -18.06 -9.73 -0.14
N GLU A 353 -17.18 -10.66 -0.54
CA GLU A 353 -16.13 -10.39 -1.52
C GLU A 353 -16.68 -9.80 -2.83
N SER A 354 -17.84 -10.28 -3.29
CA SER A 354 -18.53 -9.79 -4.49
C SER A 354 -18.97 -8.32 -4.39
N CYS A 355 -18.98 -7.74 -3.19
CA CYS A 355 -19.46 -6.39 -2.92
C CYS A 355 -18.33 -5.41 -2.54
N TRP A 356 -17.06 -5.85 -2.55
CA TRP A 356 -15.93 -4.98 -2.15
C TRP A 356 -15.71 -3.80 -3.09
N LEU A 357 -15.86 -4.00 -4.40
CA LEU A 357 -15.72 -2.92 -5.39
C LEU A 357 -16.77 -1.81 -5.17
N THR A 358 -17.96 -2.18 -4.68
CA THR A 358 -19.08 -1.27 -4.40
C THR A 358 -19.18 -0.88 -2.91
N SER A 359 -18.18 -1.21 -2.10
CA SER A 359 -18.18 -1.01 -0.64
C SER A 359 -18.47 0.43 -0.22
N ASN A 360 -18.12 1.44 -1.02
CA ASN A 360 -18.44 2.84 -0.76
C ASN A 360 -19.93 3.07 -0.48
N SER A 361 -20.79 2.49 -1.31
CA SER A 361 -22.25 2.64 -1.20
C SER A 361 -22.79 1.94 0.06
N ILE A 362 -22.18 0.82 0.44
CA ILE A 362 -22.55 0.02 1.62
C ILE A 362 -22.13 0.72 2.91
N LEU A 363 -21.00 1.45 2.88
CA LEU A 363 -20.46 2.17 4.04
C LEU A 363 -21.20 3.48 4.31
N LEU A 364 -21.76 4.13 3.29
CA LEU A 364 -22.37 5.46 3.38
C LEU A 364 -23.41 5.60 4.52
N PRO A 365 -24.33 4.65 4.76
CA PRO A 365 -25.32 4.75 5.84
C PRO A 365 -24.72 4.77 7.25
N PHE A 366 -23.49 4.29 7.43
CA PHE A 366 -22.81 4.27 8.73
C PHE A 366 -22.04 5.54 9.03
N ILE A 367 -21.78 6.39 8.04
CA ILE A 367 -20.93 7.57 8.21
C ILE A 367 -21.58 8.56 9.17
N ARG A 368 -20.82 8.97 10.18
CA ARG A 368 -21.22 9.96 11.20
C ARG A 368 -20.58 11.31 10.88
N VAL A 369 -21.32 12.40 11.09
CA VAL A 369 -20.90 13.78 10.78
C VAL A 369 -21.03 14.66 12.02
#